data_AF-A0A7S3X1V7-F1
#
_entry.id   AF-A0A7S3X1V7-F1
#
_cell.length_a   1.000
_cell.length_b   1.000
_cell.length_c   1.000
_cell.angle_alpha   90.00
_cell.angle_beta   90.00
_cell.angle_gamma   90.00
#
_symmetry.space_group_name_H-M   'P 1'
#
loop_
_entity.id
_entity.type
_entity.pdbx_description
1 polymer ?
#
loop_
_entity_poly.entity_id
_entity_poly.type
_entity_poly.pdbx_seq_one_letter_code
_entity_poly.pdbx_strand_id
1 'polypeptide(L)'
;TVNAERSSCCSGAARCCKGWTAACGLPQILDAAWTVASRHMGSLAFGSAVITTVQIIRFLLYSVHTATKKAGMQEGYLVKLLFRCAMCAVWCLEKTVEFISAYAYVHIAIDGTNFCVACKDTFVLITKYPAQTAVNSLVKRMLCGVLLGLTTPFLAAAICFLYLDSRQDFTADHSPLYSAILVFLISWFVASGIGNVFEAIIDTIYLCAFQDLDQNRPPLYLSNDMRKALGVDSAHKEAGKSADYYMKTSERHQRAGNHGKVVNGESAPPADAPSSSVQ
;
A
#
# COMPACT_ATOMS: atom_id res chain seq x y z
N THR A 1 -3.26 -27.70 4.31
CA THR A 1 -2.30 -27.51 3.20
C THR A 1 -1.29 -26.40 3.47
N VAL A 2 -1.62 -25.36 4.25
CA VAL A 2 -0.71 -24.24 4.60
C VAL A 2 0.51 -24.65 5.46
N ASN A 3 0.38 -25.66 6.33
CA ASN A 3 1.49 -26.11 7.19
C ASN A 3 2.58 -26.95 6.47
N ALA A 4 2.29 -27.50 5.29
CA ALA A 4 3.27 -28.28 4.52
C ALA A 4 4.18 -27.40 3.64
N GLU A 5 3.82 -26.12 3.44
CA GLU A 5 4.64 -25.18 2.66
C GLU A 5 5.74 -24.51 3.49
N ARG A 6 5.57 -24.41 4.82
CA ARG A 6 6.61 -23.88 5.72
C ARG A 6 7.84 -24.78 5.81
N SER A 7 7.69 -26.10 5.68
CA SER A 7 8.79 -27.07 5.75
C SER A 7 9.65 -27.11 4.49
N SER A 8 9.08 -26.82 3.32
CA SER A 8 9.82 -26.91 2.04
C SER A 8 10.79 -25.75 1.82
N CYS A 9 10.54 -24.56 2.40
CA CYS A 9 11.53 -23.47 2.39
C CYS A 9 12.76 -23.75 3.26
N CYS A 10 12.66 -24.61 4.28
CA CYS A 10 13.81 -24.94 5.14
C CYS A 10 14.73 -26.03 4.55
N SER A 11 14.23 -26.94 3.71
CA SER A 11 15.09 -28.00 3.14
C SER A 11 16.07 -27.50 2.06
N GLY A 12 15.86 -26.31 1.48
CA GLY A 12 16.83 -25.67 0.59
C GLY A 12 17.91 -24.84 1.32
N ALA A 13 17.67 -24.47 2.58
CA ALA A 13 18.50 -23.53 3.33
C ALA A 13 19.89 -24.09 3.71
N ALA A 14 20.09 -25.41 3.65
CA ALA A 14 21.38 -26.02 3.96
C ALA A 14 22.51 -25.66 2.98
N ARG A 15 22.20 -25.07 1.81
CA ARG A 15 23.22 -24.64 0.82
C ARG A 15 23.61 -23.15 0.90
N CYS A 16 22.91 -22.32 1.67
CA CYS A 16 23.17 -20.86 1.67
C CYS A 16 24.16 -20.37 2.73
N CYS A 17 24.66 -21.21 3.65
CA CYS A 17 25.56 -20.79 4.73
C CYS A 17 27.02 -21.26 4.56
N LYS A 18 27.59 -21.20 3.36
CA LYS A 18 29.05 -21.30 3.19
C LYS A 18 29.59 -20.22 2.25
N GLY A 19 30.23 -19.21 2.87
CA GLY A 19 31.28 -18.42 2.23
C GLY A 19 30.87 -17.08 1.64
N TRP A 20 31.15 -16.00 2.38
CA TRP A 20 31.34 -14.66 1.84
C TRP A 20 32.63 -14.64 0.98
N THR A 21 32.51 -15.00 -0.29
CA THR A 21 33.55 -14.73 -1.30
C THR A 21 32.91 -14.03 -2.50
N ALA A 22 33.56 -12.96 -2.96
CA ALA A 22 33.04 -11.84 -3.75
C ALA A 22 32.47 -12.15 -5.16
N ALA A 23 32.22 -13.41 -5.53
CA ALA A 23 31.70 -13.82 -6.84
C ALA A 23 30.27 -14.41 -6.82
N CYS A 24 29.60 -14.44 -5.66
CA CYS A 24 28.37 -15.24 -5.45
C CYS A 24 27.03 -14.46 -5.42
N GLY A 25 26.97 -13.18 -5.78
CA GLY A 25 25.71 -12.41 -5.70
C GLY A 25 24.67 -12.77 -6.77
N LEU A 26 25.12 -12.95 -8.02
CA LEU A 26 24.25 -13.20 -9.17
C LEU A 26 23.44 -14.52 -9.07
N PRO A 27 24.02 -15.68 -8.68
CA PRO A 27 23.25 -16.91 -8.55
C PRO A 27 22.20 -16.85 -7.44
N GLN A 28 22.43 -16.11 -6.35
CA GLN A 28 21.44 -15.96 -5.27
C GLN A 28 20.24 -15.10 -5.71
N ILE A 29 20.49 -14.04 -6.48
CA ILE A 29 19.43 -13.20 -7.04
C ILE A 29 18.60 -14.00 -8.06
N LEU A 30 19.26 -14.80 -8.90
CA LEU A 30 18.60 -15.66 -9.89
C LEU A 30 17.74 -16.74 -9.23
N ASP A 31 18.22 -17.38 -8.15
CA ASP A 31 17.49 -18.45 -7.46
C ASP A 31 16.28 -17.89 -6.68
N ALA A 32 16.44 -16.71 -6.07
CA ALA A 32 15.34 -15.97 -5.46
C ALA A 32 14.30 -15.53 -6.51
N ALA A 33 14.75 -14.99 -7.65
CA ALA A 33 13.89 -14.61 -8.76
C ALA A 33 13.15 -15.82 -9.34
N TRP A 34 13.83 -16.96 -9.48
CA TRP A 34 13.23 -18.21 -9.96
C TRP A 34 12.18 -18.76 -9.00
N THR A 35 12.43 -18.69 -7.69
CA THR A 35 11.48 -19.12 -6.67
C THR A 35 10.24 -18.22 -6.66
N VAL A 36 10.43 -16.90 -6.72
CA VAL A 36 9.31 -15.93 -6.81
C VAL A 36 8.52 -16.13 -8.09
N ALA A 37 9.19 -16.31 -9.23
CA ALA A 37 8.56 -16.59 -10.51
C ALA A 37 7.74 -17.90 -10.42
N SER A 38 8.37 -19.02 -10.09
CA SER A 38 7.67 -20.32 -10.09
C SER A 38 6.54 -20.44 -9.07
N ARG A 39 6.64 -19.81 -7.90
CA ARG A 39 5.67 -19.97 -6.80
C ARG A 39 4.59 -18.89 -6.75
N HIS A 40 4.90 -17.65 -7.16
CA HIS A 40 3.97 -16.53 -7.03
C HIS A 40 3.46 -15.97 -8.37
N MET A 41 3.91 -16.51 -9.52
CA MET A 41 3.41 -16.08 -10.84
C MET A 41 1.89 -16.22 -10.99
N GLY A 42 1.25 -17.19 -10.35
CA GLY A 42 -0.21 -17.37 -10.44
C GLY A 42 -0.99 -16.14 -9.96
N SER A 43 -0.64 -15.63 -8.77
CA SER A 43 -1.28 -14.44 -8.20
C SER A 43 -0.94 -13.17 -8.99
N LEU A 44 0.31 -13.05 -9.46
CA LEU A 44 0.76 -11.92 -10.28
C LEU A 44 0.05 -11.88 -11.64
N ALA A 45 -0.08 -13.04 -12.30
CA ALA A 45 -0.76 -13.17 -13.58
C ALA A 45 -2.27 -12.91 -13.45
N PHE A 46 -2.89 -13.35 -12.35
CA PHE A 46 -4.29 -13.07 -12.11
C PHE A 46 -4.55 -11.58 -11.85
N GLY A 47 -3.74 -10.93 -11.00
CA GLY A 47 -3.90 -9.51 -10.74
C GLY A 47 -3.60 -8.63 -11.96
N SER A 48 -2.61 -9.00 -12.80
CA SER A 48 -2.37 -8.30 -14.07
C SER A 48 -3.52 -8.48 -15.05
N ALA A 49 -4.10 -9.69 -15.17
CA ALA A 49 -5.27 -9.94 -16.01
C ALA A 49 -6.48 -9.08 -15.59
N VAL A 50 -6.69 -8.90 -14.28
CA VAL A 50 -7.76 -8.04 -13.75
C VAL A 50 -7.53 -6.57 -14.15
N ILE A 51 -6.32 -6.06 -13.95
CA ILE A 51 -5.95 -4.69 -14.33
C ILE A 51 -6.11 -4.48 -15.84
N THR A 52 -5.61 -5.41 -16.66
CA THR A 52 -5.73 -5.34 -18.12
C THR A 52 -7.17 -5.41 -18.59
N THR A 53 -8.03 -6.21 -17.93
CA THR A 53 -9.46 -6.26 -18.26
C THR A 53 -10.12 -4.89 -18.09
N VAL A 54 -9.82 -4.17 -17.00
CA VAL A 54 -10.32 -2.80 -16.77
C VAL A 54 -9.76 -1.82 -17.80
N GLN A 55 -8.48 -1.94 -18.15
CA GLN A 55 -7.85 -1.12 -19.19
C GLN A 55 -8.48 -1.35 -20.56
N ILE A 56 -8.82 -2.59 -20.92
CA ILE A 56 -9.53 -2.91 -22.16
C ILE A 56 -10.91 -2.25 -22.16
N ILE A 57 -11.66 -2.33 -21.05
CA ILE A 57 -12.96 -1.66 -20.93
C ILE A 57 -12.82 -0.14 -21.14
N ARG A 58 -11.81 0.49 -20.54
CA ARG A 58 -11.52 1.92 -20.74
C ARG A 58 -11.20 2.24 -22.19
N PHE A 59 -10.36 1.42 -22.83
CA PHE A 59 -9.97 1.61 -24.23
C PHE A 59 -11.17 1.48 -25.19
N LEU A 60 -12.05 0.51 -24.95
CA LEU A 60 -13.29 0.35 -25.71
C LEU A 60 -14.21 1.57 -25.54
N LEU A 61 -14.41 2.04 -24.31
CA LEU A 61 -15.25 3.21 -24.03
C LEU A 61 -14.70 4.48 -24.70
N TYR A 62 -13.38 4.65 -24.68
CA TYR A 62 -12.70 5.76 -25.37
C TYR A 62 -12.85 5.67 -26.90
N SER A 63 -12.77 4.46 -27.46
CA SER A 63 -12.94 4.21 -28.89
C SER A 63 -14.35 4.54 -29.36
N VAL A 64 -15.37 4.13 -28.61
CA VAL A 64 -16.78 4.44 -28.91
C VAL A 64 -17.03 5.94 -28.86
N HIS A 65 -16.59 6.63 -27.79
CA HIS A 65 -16.74 8.09 -27.69
C HIS A 65 -16.06 8.83 -28.86
N THR A 66 -14.88 8.36 -29.28
CA THR A 66 -14.16 8.94 -30.42
C THR A 66 -14.87 8.67 -31.76
N ALA A 67 -15.49 7.49 -31.92
CA ALA A 67 -16.29 7.17 -33.10
C ALA A 67 -17.57 8.01 -33.18
N THR A 68 -18.31 8.18 -32.08
CA THR A 68 -19.53 9.01 -32.05
C THR A 68 -19.22 10.48 -32.34
N LYS A 69 -18.11 11.00 -31.80
CA LYS A 69 -17.64 12.36 -32.09
C LYS A 69 -17.27 12.56 -33.57
N LYS A 70 -16.69 11.55 -34.22
CA LYS A 70 -16.34 11.58 -35.65
C LYS A 70 -17.57 11.42 -36.57
N ALA A 71 -18.58 10.69 -36.14
CA ALA A 71 -19.81 10.47 -36.91
C ALA A 71 -20.76 11.69 -36.94
N GLY A 72 -20.41 12.79 -36.27
CA GLY A 72 -21.18 14.05 -36.32
C GLY A 72 -22.61 13.93 -35.77
N MET A 73 -22.90 12.90 -34.95
CA MET A 73 -24.21 12.74 -34.35
C MET A 73 -24.51 13.96 -33.45
N GLN A 74 -25.70 14.53 -33.62
CA GLN A 74 -26.26 15.58 -32.77
C GLN A 74 -26.48 15.01 -31.36
N GLU A 75 -25.41 14.89 -30.58
CA GLU A 75 -25.49 14.41 -29.22
C GLU A 75 -26.13 15.48 -28.34
N GLY A 76 -27.32 15.16 -27.81
CA GLY A 76 -27.94 15.92 -26.74
C GLY A 76 -27.00 16.01 -25.53
N TYR A 77 -27.14 17.10 -24.76
CA TYR A 77 -26.31 17.35 -23.57
C TYR A 77 -26.23 16.15 -22.62
N LEU A 78 -27.32 15.39 -22.49
CA LEU A 78 -27.41 14.19 -21.66
C LEU A 78 -26.44 13.08 -22.09
N VAL A 79 -26.28 12.84 -23.39
CA VAL A 79 -25.40 11.78 -23.92
C VAL A 79 -23.93 12.12 -23.66
N LYS A 80 -23.55 13.39 -23.88
CA LYS A 80 -22.20 13.90 -23.56
C LYS A 80 -21.90 13.79 -22.06
N LEU A 81 -22.88 14.10 -21.20
CA LEU A 81 -22.73 13.97 -19.75
C LEU A 81 -22.53 12.51 -19.34
N LEU A 82 -23.33 11.58 -19.88
CA LEU A 82 -23.20 10.15 -19.59
C LEU A 82 -21.83 9.60 -20.01
N PHE A 83 -21.32 9.96 -21.20
CA PHE A 83 -19.99 9.54 -21.62
C PHE A 83 -18.89 10.09 -20.71
N ARG A 84 -18.99 11.36 -20.27
CA ARG A 84 -18.04 11.95 -19.33
C ARG A 84 -18.07 11.25 -17.97
N CYS A 85 -19.26 10.99 -17.43
CA CYS A 85 -19.41 10.28 -16.16
C CYS A 85 -18.88 8.84 -16.27
N ALA A 86 -19.18 8.13 -17.35
CA ALA A 86 -18.69 6.77 -17.57
C ALA A 86 -17.16 6.71 -17.72
N MET A 87 -16.55 7.65 -18.46
CA MET A 87 -15.09 7.75 -18.53
C MET A 87 -14.45 8.02 -17.18
N CYS A 88 -15.05 8.94 -16.39
CA CYS A 88 -14.57 9.23 -15.04
C CYS A 88 -14.68 7.99 -14.13
N ALA A 89 -15.83 7.30 -14.15
CA ALA A 89 -16.05 6.11 -13.34
C ALA A 89 -15.06 4.99 -13.66
N VAL A 90 -14.82 4.71 -14.95
CA VAL A 90 -13.85 3.69 -15.38
C VAL A 90 -12.41 4.11 -15.04
N TRP A 91 -12.07 5.39 -15.18
CA TRP A 91 -10.76 5.92 -14.78
C TRP A 91 -10.52 5.75 -13.26
N CYS A 92 -11.52 6.07 -12.44
CA CYS A 92 -11.47 5.87 -11.00
C CYS A 92 -11.35 4.38 -10.65
N LEU A 93 -12.09 3.51 -11.34
CA LEU A 93 -12.05 2.07 -11.11
C LEU A 93 -10.67 1.50 -11.44
N GLU A 94 -10.08 1.87 -12.58
CA GLU A 94 -8.73 1.46 -12.96
C GLU A 94 -7.72 1.84 -11.87
N LYS A 95 -7.74 3.10 -11.43
CA LYS A 95 -6.80 3.59 -10.40
C LYS A 95 -7.02 2.91 -9.05
N THR A 96 -8.27 2.62 -8.69
CA THR A 96 -8.60 1.93 -7.44
C THR A 96 -8.13 0.48 -7.47
N VAL A 97 -8.35 -0.23 -8.58
CA VAL A 97 -7.92 -1.63 -8.75
C VAL A 97 -6.40 -1.71 -8.76
N GLU A 98 -5.71 -0.81 -9.47
CA GLU A 98 -4.24 -0.74 -9.49
C GLU A 98 -3.69 -0.50 -8.08
N PHE A 99 -4.30 0.45 -7.34
CA PHE A 99 -3.92 0.76 -5.96
C PHE A 99 -4.12 -0.42 -5.02
N ILE A 100 -5.30 -1.05 -5.00
CA ILE A 100 -5.58 -2.19 -4.11
C ILE A 100 -4.66 -3.37 -4.46
N SER A 101 -4.44 -3.63 -5.75
CA SER A 101 -3.58 -4.74 -6.18
C SER A 101 -2.14 -4.57 -5.70
N ALA A 102 -1.60 -3.34 -5.70
CA ALA A 102 -0.25 -3.06 -5.21
C ALA A 102 -0.08 -3.45 -3.73
N TYR A 103 -1.00 -3.02 -2.85
CA TYR A 103 -0.96 -3.41 -1.45
C TYR A 103 -1.30 -4.89 -1.23
N ALA A 104 -2.19 -5.45 -2.04
CA ALA A 104 -2.52 -6.87 -1.96
C ALA A 104 -1.31 -7.77 -2.27
N TYR A 105 -0.44 -7.40 -3.23
CA TYR A 105 0.78 -8.16 -3.48
C TYR A 105 1.74 -8.16 -2.29
N VAL A 106 1.84 -7.05 -1.58
CA VAL A 106 2.62 -6.96 -0.34
C VAL A 106 1.99 -7.87 0.74
N HIS A 107 0.68 -7.86 0.87
CA HIS A 107 -0.04 -8.75 1.80
C HIS A 107 0.15 -10.24 1.45
N ILE A 108 0.17 -10.60 0.16
CA ILE A 108 0.49 -11.97 -0.30
C ILE A 108 1.92 -12.34 0.07
N ALA A 109 2.86 -11.41 -0.02
CA ALA A 109 4.25 -11.66 0.34
C ALA A 109 4.42 -11.89 1.86
N ILE A 110 3.61 -11.23 2.70
CA ILE A 110 3.65 -11.37 4.16
C ILE A 110 2.94 -12.66 4.62
N ASP A 111 1.68 -12.85 4.21
CA ASP A 111 0.82 -13.93 4.74
C ASP A 111 0.76 -15.19 3.87
N GLY A 112 1.17 -15.09 2.59
CA GLY A 112 1.11 -16.22 1.65
C GLY A 112 -0.32 -16.62 1.23
N THR A 113 -1.29 -15.71 1.30
CA THR A 113 -2.69 -15.98 0.93
C THR A 113 -2.96 -15.83 -0.57
N ASN A 114 -4.10 -16.35 -1.04
CA ASN A 114 -4.55 -16.18 -2.43
C ASN A 114 -4.88 -14.71 -2.72
N PHE A 115 -4.68 -14.26 -3.97
CA PHE A 115 -4.87 -12.86 -4.38
C PHE A 115 -6.22 -12.26 -3.98
N CYS A 116 -7.34 -12.96 -4.22
CA CYS A 116 -8.67 -12.43 -3.89
C CYS A 116 -8.88 -12.22 -2.38
N VAL A 117 -8.31 -13.10 -1.55
CA VAL A 117 -8.40 -12.99 -0.08
C VAL A 117 -7.53 -11.82 0.37
N ALA A 118 -6.30 -11.74 -0.11
CA ALA A 118 -5.39 -10.64 0.19
C ALA A 118 -5.97 -9.27 -0.21
N CYS A 119 -6.59 -9.17 -1.39
CA CYS A 119 -7.27 -7.94 -1.84
C CYS A 119 -8.39 -7.52 -0.88
N LYS A 120 -9.20 -8.48 -0.42
CA LYS A 120 -10.29 -8.20 0.52
C LYS A 120 -9.76 -7.72 1.86
N ASP A 121 -8.78 -8.42 2.43
CA ASP A 121 -8.23 -8.09 3.74
C ASP A 121 -7.51 -6.74 3.71
N THR A 122 -6.74 -6.50 2.65
CA THR A 122 -6.07 -5.22 2.40
C THR A 122 -7.07 -4.08 2.22
N PHE A 123 -8.18 -4.29 1.51
CA PHE A 123 -9.23 -3.29 1.33
C PHE A 123 -9.90 -2.92 2.66
N VAL A 124 -10.19 -3.92 3.51
CA VAL A 124 -10.72 -3.68 4.86
C VAL A 124 -9.72 -2.88 5.71
N LEU A 125 -8.44 -3.18 5.59
CA LEU A 125 -7.40 -2.50 6.37
C LEU A 125 -7.23 -1.03 5.94
N ILE A 126 -7.18 -0.77 4.64
CA ILE A 126 -7.07 0.57 4.06
C ILE A 126 -8.29 1.42 4.42
N THR A 127 -9.50 0.86 4.32
CA THR A 127 -10.74 1.58 4.63
C THR A 127 -10.89 1.88 6.12
N LYS A 128 -10.31 1.06 6.99
CA LYS A 128 -10.26 1.30 8.44
C LYS A 128 -9.29 2.43 8.83
N TYR A 129 -8.20 2.62 8.07
CA TYR A 129 -7.17 3.63 8.34
C TYR A 129 -6.84 4.50 7.11
N PRO A 130 -7.81 5.26 6.57
CA PRO A 130 -7.64 6.00 5.32
C PRO A 130 -6.67 7.18 5.45
N ALA A 131 -6.70 7.87 6.59
CA ALA A 131 -5.79 8.99 6.87
C ALA A 131 -4.32 8.56 6.80
N GLN A 132 -4.00 7.41 7.40
CA GLN A 132 -2.63 6.92 7.41
C GLN A 132 -2.20 6.33 6.07
N THR A 133 -3.13 5.74 5.32
CA THR A 133 -2.87 5.37 3.92
C THR A 133 -2.52 6.60 3.07
N ALA A 134 -3.20 7.73 3.29
CA ALA A 134 -2.92 8.98 2.59
C ALA A 134 -1.54 9.56 2.96
N VAL A 135 -1.18 9.54 4.24
CA VAL A 135 0.16 9.93 4.70
C VAL A 135 1.23 9.06 4.06
N ASN A 136 1.03 7.74 4.04
CA ASN A 136 1.95 6.80 3.39
C ASN A 136 2.17 7.15 1.90
N SER A 137 1.07 7.45 1.20
CA SER A 137 1.11 7.84 -0.21
C SER A 137 1.85 9.17 -0.43
N LEU A 138 1.74 10.12 0.51
CA LEU A 138 2.49 11.38 0.49
C LEU A 138 3.98 11.15 0.73
N VAL A 139 4.33 10.33 1.72
CA VAL A 139 5.72 9.99 2.03
C VAL A 139 6.39 9.34 0.83
N LYS A 140 5.73 8.39 0.15
CA LYS A 140 6.25 7.77 -1.08
C LYS A 140 6.54 8.81 -2.16
N ARG A 141 5.59 9.71 -2.45
CA ARG A 141 5.77 10.77 -3.46
C ARG A 141 6.92 11.73 -3.12
N MET A 142 7.04 12.13 -1.86
CA MET A 142 8.07 13.08 -1.43
C MET A 142 9.45 12.42 -1.36
N LEU A 143 9.55 11.22 -0.79
CA LEU A 143 10.82 10.53 -0.60
C LEU A 143 11.33 9.89 -1.89
N CYS A 144 10.50 9.08 -2.56
CA CYS A 144 10.93 8.34 -3.74
C CYS A 144 10.84 9.20 -5.00
N GLY A 145 9.78 10.01 -5.14
CA GLY A 145 9.60 10.87 -6.31
C GLY A 145 10.52 12.09 -6.31
N VAL A 146 10.45 12.92 -5.27
CA VAL A 146 11.18 14.21 -5.25
C VAL A 146 12.63 14.03 -4.80
N LEU A 147 12.84 13.48 -3.60
CA LEU A 147 14.19 13.37 -3.04
C LEU A 147 15.06 12.41 -3.85
N LEU A 148 14.68 11.14 -3.95
CA LEU A 148 15.49 10.16 -4.68
C LEU A 148 15.41 10.36 -6.20
N GLY A 149 14.19 10.50 -6.74
CA GLY A 149 13.96 10.60 -8.18
C GLY A 149 14.50 11.88 -8.82
N LEU A 150 14.27 13.06 -8.25
CA LEU A 150 14.64 14.34 -8.88
C LEU A 150 15.98 14.89 -8.38
N THR A 151 16.20 14.97 -7.06
CA THR A 151 17.37 15.68 -6.53
C THR A 151 18.68 14.95 -6.82
N THR A 152 18.68 13.62 -6.76
CA THR A 152 19.89 12.79 -6.95
C THR A 152 20.44 12.89 -8.38
N PRO A 153 19.65 12.65 -9.45
CA PRO A 153 20.17 12.76 -10.81
C PRO A 153 20.47 14.21 -11.21
N PHE A 154 19.73 15.19 -10.69
CA PHE A 154 20.01 16.59 -10.95
C PHE A 154 21.33 17.03 -10.32
N LEU A 155 21.61 16.61 -9.07
CA LEU A 155 22.88 16.87 -8.41
C LEU A 155 24.05 16.20 -9.14
N ALA A 156 23.89 14.94 -9.55
CA ALA A 156 24.92 14.22 -10.31
C ALA A 156 25.21 14.89 -11.66
N ALA A 157 24.18 15.33 -12.38
CA ALA A 157 24.32 16.05 -13.64
C ALA A 157 24.97 17.43 -13.46
N ALA A 158 24.58 18.16 -12.41
CA ALA A 158 25.17 19.46 -12.09
C ALA A 158 26.66 19.34 -11.74
N ILE A 159 27.04 18.35 -10.94
CA ILE A 159 28.46 18.10 -10.61
C ILE A 159 29.25 17.73 -11.87
N CYS A 160 28.68 16.88 -12.74
CA CYS A 160 29.31 16.51 -14.01
C CYS A 160 29.51 17.72 -14.92
N PHE A 161 28.51 18.60 -15.01
CA PHE A 161 28.58 19.83 -15.78
C PHE A 161 29.66 20.78 -15.25
N LEU A 162 29.68 21.07 -13.95
CA LEU A 162 30.69 21.95 -13.33
C LEU A 162 32.11 21.38 -13.47
N TYR A 163 32.25 20.06 -13.37
CA TYR A 163 33.54 19.39 -13.55
C TYR A 163 34.09 19.52 -14.98
N LEU A 164 33.22 19.36 -15.98
CA LEU A 164 33.59 19.50 -17.40
C LEU A 164 33.81 20.96 -17.80
N ASP A 165 33.03 21.89 -17.26
CA ASP A 165 33.20 23.33 -17.50
C ASP A 165 34.53 23.86 -16.95
N SER A 166 35.01 23.29 -15.84
CA SER A 166 36.33 23.61 -15.28
C SER A 166 37.52 23.11 -16.13
N ARG A 167 37.29 22.27 -17.16
CA ARG A 167 38.33 21.71 -18.04
C ARG A 167 38.28 22.38 -19.41
N GLN A 168 39.09 23.42 -19.60
CA GLN A 168 39.15 24.20 -20.84
C GLN A 168 39.45 23.37 -22.10
N ASP A 169 40.13 22.22 -21.95
CA ASP A 169 40.45 21.31 -23.07
C ASP A 169 39.20 20.63 -23.68
N PHE A 170 38.12 20.46 -22.91
CA PHE A 170 36.89 19.78 -23.36
C PHE A 170 35.86 20.74 -23.94
N THR A 171 35.86 22.01 -23.49
CA THR A 171 34.90 23.04 -23.91
C THR A 171 35.20 23.61 -25.31
N ALA A 172 36.40 23.35 -25.84
CA ALA A 172 36.84 23.87 -27.14
C ALA A 172 36.18 23.15 -28.33
N ASP A 173 35.97 21.83 -28.23
CA ASP A 173 35.46 21.02 -29.34
C ASP A 173 34.01 20.55 -29.16
N HIS A 174 33.51 20.42 -27.91
CA HIS A 174 32.20 19.85 -27.63
C HIS A 174 31.47 20.63 -26.53
N SER A 175 30.14 20.74 -26.65
CA SER A 175 29.31 21.38 -25.63
C SER A 175 29.17 20.44 -24.41
N PRO A 176 29.55 20.87 -23.18
CA PRO A 176 29.50 20.03 -21.96
C PRO A 176 28.07 19.64 -21.54
N LEU A 177 27.05 20.19 -22.21
CA LEU A 177 25.65 19.85 -21.99
C LEU A 177 25.30 18.42 -22.44
N TYR A 178 25.91 17.90 -23.51
CA TYR A 178 25.54 16.58 -24.03
C TYR A 178 25.88 15.45 -23.06
N SER A 179 27.09 15.49 -22.47
CA SER A 179 27.53 14.54 -21.45
C SER A 179 26.71 14.65 -20.16
N ALA A 180 26.36 15.87 -19.73
CA ALA A 180 25.54 16.09 -18.55
C ALA A 180 24.12 15.49 -18.70
N ILE A 181 23.51 15.62 -19.88
CA ILE A 181 22.19 15.02 -20.18
C ILE A 181 22.27 13.49 -20.16
N LEU A 182 23.32 12.89 -20.71
CA LEU A 182 23.49 11.44 -20.70
C LEU A 182 23.63 10.91 -19.26
N VAL A 183 24.44 11.58 -18.43
CA VAL A 183 24.59 11.23 -17.01
C VAL A 183 23.28 11.40 -16.26
N PHE A 184 22.50 12.45 -16.55
CA PHE A 184 21.17 12.64 -15.97
C PHE A 184 20.25 11.46 -16.29
N LEU A 185 20.17 11.03 -17.56
CA LEU A 185 19.29 9.93 -17.97
C LEU A 185 19.66 8.60 -17.32
N ILE A 186 20.96 8.27 -17.26
CA ILE A 186 21.43 7.03 -16.63
C ILE A 186 21.17 7.07 -15.12
N SER A 187 21.50 8.19 -14.48
CA SER A 187 21.28 8.38 -13.04
C SER A 187 19.79 8.34 -12.68
N TRP A 188 18.93 8.95 -13.50
CA TRP A 188 17.48 8.90 -13.33
C TRP A 188 16.95 7.47 -13.37
N PHE A 189 17.43 6.65 -14.31
CA PHE A 189 17.02 5.26 -14.41
C PHE A 189 17.41 4.44 -13.17
N VAL A 190 18.65 4.60 -12.69
CA VAL A 190 19.14 3.93 -11.48
C VAL A 190 18.38 4.40 -10.24
N ALA A 191 18.21 5.73 -10.07
CA ALA A 191 17.49 6.31 -8.96
C ALA A 191 16.03 5.85 -8.91
N SER A 192 15.36 5.76 -10.07
CA SER A 192 13.99 5.26 -10.19
C SER A 192 13.89 3.79 -9.78
N GLY A 193 14.86 2.95 -10.18
CA GLY A 193 14.91 1.54 -9.77
C GLY A 193 15.04 1.37 -8.26
N ILE A 194 15.92 2.15 -7.63
CA ILE A 194 16.09 2.16 -6.17
C ILE A 194 14.82 2.70 -5.48
N GLY A 195 14.21 3.76 -6.03
CA GLY A 195 12.96 4.33 -5.55
C GLY A 195 11.83 3.30 -5.45
N ASN A 196 11.65 2.47 -6.48
CA ASN A 196 10.63 1.42 -6.48
C ASN A 196 10.82 0.40 -5.33
N VAL A 197 12.08 0.06 -5.00
CA VAL A 197 12.38 -0.84 -3.88
C VAL A 197 12.00 -0.17 -2.55
N PHE A 198 12.32 1.11 -2.39
CA PHE A 198 11.92 1.85 -1.19
C PHE A 198 10.41 1.97 -1.04
N GLU A 199 9.67 2.22 -2.13
CA GLU A 199 8.21 2.25 -2.10
C GLU A 199 7.63 0.91 -1.61
N ALA A 200 8.15 -0.21 -2.10
CA ALA A 200 7.72 -1.54 -1.66
C ALA A 200 8.04 -1.80 -0.17
N ILE A 201 9.21 -1.36 0.31
CA ILE A 201 9.60 -1.48 1.73
C ILE A 201 8.65 -0.66 2.61
N ILE A 202 8.35 0.58 2.21
CA ILE A 202 7.46 1.47 2.95
C ILE A 202 6.05 0.86 3.05
N ASP A 203 5.53 0.32 1.95
CA ASP A 203 4.23 -0.35 1.93
C ASP A 203 4.20 -1.62 2.79
N THR A 204 5.30 -2.36 2.84
CA THR A 204 5.45 -3.54 3.71
C THR A 204 5.44 -3.15 5.18
N ILE A 205 6.23 -2.15 5.59
CA ILE A 205 6.26 -1.66 6.97
C ILE A 205 4.89 -1.12 7.37
N TYR A 206 4.25 -0.37 6.49
CA TYR A 206 2.89 0.13 6.68
C TYR A 206 1.92 -1.02 6.95
N LEU A 207 1.82 -1.99 6.04
CA LEU A 207 0.88 -3.11 6.19
C LEU A 207 1.16 -3.95 7.44
N CYS A 208 2.42 -4.29 7.72
CA CYS A 208 2.79 -5.02 8.93
C CYS A 208 2.37 -4.27 10.20
N ALA A 209 2.54 -2.95 10.25
CA ALA A 209 2.13 -2.15 11.39
C ALA A 209 0.61 -2.20 11.61
N PHE A 210 -0.18 -1.98 10.55
CA PHE A 210 -1.64 -1.97 10.66
C PHE A 210 -2.23 -3.36 10.93
N GLN A 211 -1.62 -4.41 10.39
CA GLN A 211 -2.01 -5.78 10.69
C GLN A 211 -1.74 -6.13 12.16
N ASP A 212 -0.61 -5.71 12.73
CA ASP A 212 -0.32 -5.88 14.16
C ASP A 212 -1.33 -5.12 15.03
N LEU A 213 -1.75 -3.93 14.64
CA LEU A 213 -2.81 -3.17 15.32
C LEU A 213 -4.17 -3.87 15.31
N ASP A 214 -4.48 -4.59 14.24
CA ASP A 214 -5.77 -5.25 14.08
C ASP A 214 -5.83 -6.57 14.86
N GLN A 215 -4.74 -7.35 14.81
CA GLN A 215 -4.65 -8.65 15.46
C GLN A 215 -4.31 -8.54 16.95
N ASN A 216 -3.48 -7.58 17.36
CA ASN A 216 -2.98 -7.44 18.73
C ASN A 216 -3.40 -6.10 19.34
N ARG A 217 -4.16 -6.17 20.44
CA ARG A 217 -4.47 -5.00 21.30
C ARG A 217 -3.98 -5.28 22.72
N PRO A 218 -2.84 -4.72 23.16
CA PRO A 218 -1.96 -3.73 22.50
C PRO A 218 -1.07 -4.31 21.38
N PRO A 219 -0.56 -3.48 20.44
CA PRO A 219 0.38 -3.93 19.42
C PRO A 219 1.67 -4.44 20.06
N LEU A 220 2.22 -5.55 19.56
CA LEU A 220 3.38 -6.23 20.15
C LEU A 220 4.69 -5.82 19.48
N TYR A 221 4.67 -5.63 18.16
CA TYR A 221 5.89 -5.48 17.35
C TYR A 221 6.10 -4.05 16.84
N LEU A 222 5.11 -3.17 16.99
CA LEU A 222 5.24 -1.77 16.56
C LEU A 222 6.18 -0.97 17.47
N SER A 223 7.11 -0.21 16.90
CA SER A 223 8.03 0.66 17.67
C SER A 223 7.29 1.85 18.31
N ASN A 224 7.81 2.36 19.44
CA ASN A 224 7.17 3.45 20.17
C ASN A 224 7.05 4.75 19.35
N ASP A 225 8.05 5.06 18.52
CA ASP A 225 8.01 6.26 17.66
C ASP A 225 6.93 6.13 16.59
N MET A 226 6.78 4.94 15.99
CA MET A 226 5.73 4.67 15.01
C MET A 226 4.34 4.66 15.67
N ARG A 227 4.19 4.12 16.88
CA ARG A 227 2.92 4.20 17.65
C ARG A 227 2.49 5.65 17.86
N LYS A 228 3.43 6.51 18.24
CA LYS A 228 3.19 7.94 18.47
C LYS A 228 2.87 8.66 17.16
N ALA A 229 3.62 8.40 16.10
CA ALA A 229 3.37 8.96 14.77
C ALA A 229 2.02 8.54 14.18
N LEU A 230 1.61 7.29 14.44
CA LEU A 230 0.32 6.73 14.00
C LEU A 230 -0.85 7.12 14.91
N GLY A 231 -0.61 7.74 16.07
CA GLY A 231 -1.64 8.16 17.03
C GLY A 231 -2.26 7.03 17.85
N VAL A 232 -1.63 5.85 17.86
CA VAL A 232 -2.18 4.60 18.46
C VAL A 232 -2.24 4.69 19.98
N ASP A 233 -1.28 5.39 20.60
CA ASP A 233 -1.22 5.56 22.05
C ASP A 233 -2.40 6.37 22.60
N SER A 234 -2.91 7.33 21.81
CA SER A 234 -4.09 8.12 22.13
C SER A 234 -5.34 7.24 22.09
N ALA A 235 -5.50 6.44 21.04
CA ALA A 235 -6.63 5.53 20.85
C ALA A 235 -6.67 4.42 21.92
N HIS A 236 -5.53 3.84 22.30
CA HIS A 236 -5.48 2.82 23.35
C HIS A 236 -5.77 3.41 24.74
N LYS A 237 -5.33 4.65 25.02
CA LYS A 237 -5.67 5.35 26.27
C LYS A 237 -7.17 5.63 26.37
N GLU A 238 -7.82 5.99 25.27
CA GLU A 238 -9.25 6.24 25.22
C GLU A 238 -10.07 4.93 25.31
N ALA A 239 -9.62 3.87 24.65
CA ALA A 239 -10.21 2.54 24.77
C ALA A 239 -10.09 1.98 26.19
N GLY A 240 -8.93 2.16 26.84
CA GLY A 240 -8.72 1.75 28.24
C GLY A 240 -9.63 2.50 29.21
N LYS A 241 -9.80 3.82 29.03
CA LYS A 241 -10.76 4.61 29.83
C LYS A 241 -12.21 4.16 29.61
N SER A 242 -12.55 3.80 28.38
CA SER A 242 -13.90 3.32 28.04
C SER A 242 -14.17 1.95 28.68
N ALA A 243 -13.21 1.01 28.60
CA ALA A 243 -13.31 -0.29 29.25
C ALA A 243 -13.42 -0.18 30.78
N ASP A 244 -12.61 0.70 31.39
CA ASP A 244 -12.66 0.99 32.83
C ASP A 244 -14.00 1.62 33.24
N TYR A 245 -14.55 2.51 32.40
CA TYR A 245 -15.90 3.07 32.58
C TYR A 245 -16.99 1.99 32.55
N TYR A 246 -16.95 1.05 31.58
CA TYR A 246 -17.90 -0.06 31.50
C TYR A 246 -17.78 -1.01 32.69
N MET A 247 -16.56 -1.39 33.10
CA MET A 247 -16.35 -2.21 34.29
C MET A 247 -16.93 -1.55 35.55
N LYS A 248 -16.57 -0.29 35.80
CA LYS A 248 -17.04 0.46 36.99
C LYS A 248 -18.55 0.70 37.00
N THR A 249 -19.18 0.76 35.82
CA THR A 249 -20.64 0.87 35.69
C THR A 249 -21.32 -0.47 35.94
N SER A 250 -20.77 -1.56 35.41
CA SER A 250 -21.27 -2.93 35.68
C SER A 250 -21.19 -3.31 37.16
N GLU A 251 -20.10 -2.94 37.84
CA GLU A 251 -19.94 -3.12 39.29
C GLU A 251 -20.95 -2.30 40.09
N ARG A 252 -21.26 -1.07 39.65
CA ARG A 252 -22.32 -0.24 40.28
C ARG A 252 -23.70 -0.88 40.14
N HIS A 253 -24.03 -1.43 38.97
CA HIS A 253 -25.30 -2.14 38.76
C HIS A 253 -25.38 -3.43 39.59
N GLN A 254 -24.29 -4.18 39.71
CA GLN A 254 -24.24 -5.37 40.59
C GLN A 254 -24.39 -5.01 42.07
N ARG A 255 -23.73 -3.95 42.55
CA ARG A 255 -23.89 -3.47 43.94
C ARG A 255 -25.30 -2.94 44.22
N ALA A 256 -25.91 -2.23 43.28
CA ALA A 256 -27.29 -1.76 43.39
C ALA A 256 -28.30 -2.93 43.41
N GLY A 257 -28.10 -3.96 42.58
CA GLY A 257 -28.93 -5.17 42.57
C GLY A 257 -28.82 -5.99 43.86
N ASN A 258 -27.65 -6.00 44.51
CA ASN A 258 -27.47 -6.68 45.80
C ASN A 258 -28.08 -5.90 46.98
N HIS A 259 -28.10 -4.57 46.91
CA HIS A 259 -28.83 -3.73 47.88
C HIS A 259 -30.35 -3.76 47.67
N GLY A 260 -30.83 -3.90 46.43
CA GLY A 260 -32.25 -4.03 46.11
C GLY A 260 -32.86 -5.38 46.52
N LYS A 261 -32.08 -6.47 46.54
CA LYS A 261 -32.57 -7.78 47.02
C LYS A 261 -32.83 -7.88 48.52
N VAL A 262 -32.40 -6.89 49.31
CA VAL A 262 -32.74 -6.80 50.75
C VAL A 262 -34.03 -5.99 50.98
N VAL A 263 -34.54 -5.30 49.96
CA VAL A 263 -35.71 -4.42 50.09
C VAL A 263 -36.70 -4.68 48.96
N ASN A 264 -37.69 -5.50 49.29
CA ASN A 264 -39.01 -5.63 48.65
C ASN A 264 -39.14 -6.51 47.40
N GLY A 265 -40.16 -7.38 47.47
CA GLY A 265 -40.74 -8.08 46.33
C GLY A 265 -41.64 -7.18 45.48
N GLU A 266 -42.18 -7.84 44.46
CA GLU A 266 -43.21 -7.40 43.50
C GLU A 266 -42.76 -6.74 42.18
N SER A 267 -43.28 -7.36 41.10
CA SER A 267 -43.62 -6.84 39.76
C SER A 267 -42.55 -6.60 38.66
N ALA A 268 -42.74 -7.41 37.59
CA ALA A 268 -42.58 -7.29 36.13
C ALA A 268 -41.98 -6.02 35.42
N PRO A 269 -41.60 -6.12 34.12
CA PRO A 269 -40.62 -5.29 33.39
C PRO A 269 -41.20 -4.05 32.68
N PRO A 270 -40.34 -3.15 32.14
CA PRO A 270 -40.37 -2.81 30.70
C PRO A 270 -38.95 -2.75 30.09
N ALA A 271 -38.73 -3.22 28.84
CA ALA A 271 -38.81 -2.46 27.58
C ALA A 271 -37.94 -1.19 27.58
N ASP A 272 -36.85 -1.21 26.81
CA ASP A 272 -36.48 -0.15 25.85
C ASP A 272 -35.11 -0.46 25.22
N ALA A 273 -35.17 -0.97 23.99
CA ALA A 273 -34.08 -0.80 23.03
C ALA A 273 -34.23 0.59 22.39
N PRO A 274 -33.13 1.29 22.08
CA PRO A 274 -33.12 2.18 20.95
C PRO A 274 -32.10 1.70 19.91
N SER A 275 -32.64 1.43 18.73
CA SER A 275 -31.96 1.56 17.45
C SER A 275 -31.53 3.00 17.20
N SER A 276 -30.29 3.20 16.75
CA SER A 276 -29.84 4.30 15.88
C SER A 276 -28.45 3.92 15.36
N SER A 277 -28.11 3.71 14.08
CA SER A 277 -28.30 4.49 12.85
C SER A 277 -27.86 5.94 12.98
N VAL A 278 -27.13 6.44 11.97
CA VAL A 278 -26.50 7.77 11.81
C VAL A 278 -25.02 7.74 12.25
N GLN A 279 -24.01 8.02 11.42
CA GLN A 279 -23.92 8.49 10.03
C GLN A 279 -22.50 8.13 9.53
#